data_AF-A0A6J1BSV2-F1
#
_entry.id   AF-A0A6J1BSV2-F1
#
_cell.length_a   1.000
_cell.length_b   1.000
_cell.length_c   1.000
_cell.angle_alpha   90.00
_cell.angle_beta   90.00
_cell.angle_gamma   90.00
#
_symmetry.space_group_name_H-M   'P 1'
#
loop_
_entity.id
_entity.type
_entity.pdbx_description
1 polymer ?
#
loop_
_entity_poly.entity_id
_entity_poly.type
_entity_poly.pdbx_seq_one_letter_code
_entity_poly.pdbx_strand_id
1 'polypeptide(L)'
;MDLSEAPKMAEDPNSDPSKHRPNQYTSSKSSIAARANNYKFLSVVTQPFRWLKLLSSELNPSFIFGVILVYGLNHGFSGSYFKVVSDYYWKDVQKLQPSVVQVYIGIYAIPWVMKPVWGLLTDVFPVRGYLRRPYFVLAGVVGTVSALALAAKGGLGVLGALGFLIGVSAAMAIADVTIDACIVRSSIEVRWLAQDLQSLCGACSSIGHLIGYSISGLFVHLLGAQEALGILAIPPAMIIVLGFVIYETRSTTTGSYGKGKAECIKQVGVAVKDTCKAIKYPHVWRPALFMFLALSLSISTHEGQFYWYTDKKAGPAFSQVFDMSSLYCNS
;
A
#
# COMPACT_ATOMS: atom_id res chain seq x y z
N MET A 1 53.97 -15.86 57.12
CA MET A 1 53.05 -15.96 55.97
C MET A 1 51.86 -16.79 56.42
N ASP A 2 51.22 -16.41 57.52
CA ASP A 2 50.33 -15.24 57.72
C ASP A 2 48.97 -15.50 57.10
N LEU A 3 47.86 -15.30 57.79
CA LEU A 3 47.49 -15.41 59.21
C LEU A 3 45.95 -15.35 59.16
N SER A 4 45.31 -16.11 60.01
CA SER A 4 43.87 -16.20 60.12
C SER A 4 43.24 -14.91 60.65
N GLU A 5 41.92 -14.83 60.42
CA GLU A 5 40.90 -14.27 61.31
C GLU A 5 40.71 -12.75 61.45
N ALA A 6 39.42 -12.42 61.42
CA ALA A 6 38.81 -11.11 61.49
C ALA A 6 38.87 -10.48 62.90
N PRO A 7 38.77 -9.14 63.01
CA PRO A 7 38.39 -8.49 64.26
C PRO A 7 36.87 -8.25 64.31
N LYS A 8 36.29 -8.57 65.47
CA LYS A 8 34.94 -8.16 65.89
C LYS A 8 34.96 -6.74 66.47
N MET A 9 33.74 -6.18 66.52
CA MET A 9 33.21 -5.09 67.36
C MET A 9 33.37 -3.65 66.85
N ALA A 10 32.23 -3.00 66.59
CA ALA A 10 31.60 -2.09 67.55
C ALA A 10 30.21 -1.69 67.04
N GLU A 11 29.16 -2.12 67.72
CA GLU A 11 27.86 -1.44 67.69
C GLU A 11 28.00 -0.16 68.51
N ASP A 12 27.72 0.99 67.90
CA ASP A 12 27.57 2.27 68.59
C ASP A 12 26.08 2.49 68.90
N PRO A 13 25.64 2.45 70.16
CA PRO A 13 24.24 2.56 70.53
C PRO A 13 23.91 4.00 70.94
N ASN A 14 23.96 4.96 70.02
CA ASN A 14 23.32 6.26 70.28
C ASN A 14 23.05 7.11 69.03
N SER A 15 21.96 6.83 68.32
CA SER A 15 21.23 7.90 67.61
C SER A 15 19.75 7.54 67.44
N ASP A 16 18.96 8.12 68.35
CA ASP A 16 17.51 8.33 68.39
C ASP A 16 16.68 8.03 67.10
N PRO A 17 15.63 7.16 67.17
CA PRO A 17 14.79 6.76 66.04
C PRO A 17 13.61 7.72 65.78
N SER A 18 13.83 9.03 65.73
CA SER A 18 12.75 10.02 65.59
C SER A 18 13.01 11.10 64.52
N LYS A 19 13.24 10.70 63.27
CA LYS A 19 13.06 11.59 62.11
C LYS A 19 12.72 10.81 60.83
N HIS A 20 11.59 10.12 60.85
CA HIS A 20 10.94 9.68 59.60
C HIS A 20 10.48 10.92 58.81
N ARG A 21 11.22 11.28 57.75
CA ARG A 21 10.74 12.14 56.67
C ARG A 21 10.13 11.24 55.59
N PRO A 22 8.80 11.03 55.49
CA PRO A 22 8.23 9.96 54.66
C PRO A 22 8.07 10.31 53.17
N ASN A 23 8.66 11.39 52.66
CA ASN A 23 8.23 11.97 51.37
C ASN A 23 9.30 12.08 50.27
N GLN A 24 10.56 11.75 50.52
CA GLN A 24 11.62 11.90 49.50
C GLN A 24 11.92 10.59 48.74
N TYR A 25 11.75 9.44 49.37
CA TYR A 25 12.07 8.14 48.77
C TYR A 25 10.98 7.63 47.81
N THR A 26 9.71 7.97 48.07
CA THR A 26 8.55 7.63 47.24
C THR A 26 8.46 8.48 45.98
N SER A 27 8.80 9.77 46.06
CA SER A 27 8.85 10.69 44.90
C SER A 27 10.02 10.39 43.95
N SER A 28 11.17 9.97 44.49
CA SER A 28 12.31 9.55 43.66
C SER A 28 12.01 8.27 42.87
N LYS A 29 11.40 7.25 43.49
CA LYS A 29 11.02 6.00 42.81
C LYS A 29 9.95 6.20 41.74
N SER A 30 8.95 7.06 41.97
CA SER A 30 7.92 7.36 40.96
C SER A 30 8.52 8.11 39.76
N SER A 31 9.44 9.05 39.99
CA SER A 31 10.13 9.78 38.91
C SER A 31 11.10 8.91 38.09
N ILE A 32 11.79 7.96 38.74
CA ILE A 32 12.69 6.99 38.08
C ILE A 32 11.89 5.96 37.30
N ALA A 33 10.78 5.46 37.85
CA ALA A 33 9.87 4.54 37.15
C ALA A 33 9.22 5.21 35.93
N ALA A 34 8.78 6.47 36.05
CA ALA A 34 8.24 7.25 34.93
C ALA A 34 9.28 7.51 33.84
N ARG A 35 10.53 7.84 34.21
CA ARG A 35 11.65 7.95 33.25
C ARG A 35 11.96 6.62 32.58
N ALA A 36 12.04 5.53 33.32
CA ALA A 36 12.30 4.20 32.77
C ALA A 36 11.19 3.73 31.82
N ASN A 37 9.92 4.07 32.12
CA ASN A 37 8.79 3.80 31.25
C ASN A 37 8.83 4.67 29.98
N ASN A 38 9.22 5.94 30.10
CA ASN A 38 9.45 6.80 28.95
C ASN A 38 10.60 6.29 28.07
N TYR A 39 11.71 5.79 28.63
CA TYR A 39 12.80 5.20 27.85
C TYR A 39 12.38 3.89 27.16
N LYS A 40 11.59 3.03 27.84
CA LYS A 40 11.01 1.84 27.21
C LYS A 40 10.05 2.22 26.08
N PHE A 41 9.15 3.17 26.31
CA PHE A 41 8.22 3.66 25.31
C PHE A 41 8.95 4.28 24.11
N LEU A 42 9.92 5.18 24.35
CA LEU A 42 10.74 5.76 23.28
C LEU A 42 11.54 4.68 22.54
N SER A 43 12.03 3.65 23.23
CA SER A 43 12.74 2.55 22.59
C SER A 43 11.83 1.72 21.67
N VAL A 44 10.59 1.44 22.10
CA VAL A 44 9.59 0.72 21.30
C VAL A 44 9.15 1.55 20.10
N VAL A 45 8.96 2.86 20.26
CA VAL A 45 8.61 3.76 19.15
C VAL A 45 9.78 3.95 18.18
N THR A 46 11.02 3.95 18.65
CA THR A 46 12.21 4.16 17.79
C THR A 46 12.71 2.89 17.11
N GLN A 47 12.34 1.70 17.58
CA GLN A 47 12.67 0.41 16.96
C GLN A 47 12.31 0.31 15.46
N PRO A 48 11.08 0.63 15.01
CA PRO A 48 10.73 0.58 13.59
C PRO A 48 11.53 1.57 12.75
N PHE A 49 11.84 2.76 13.26
CA PHE A 49 12.67 3.73 12.55
C PHE A 49 14.12 3.28 12.42
N ARG A 50 14.68 2.64 13.47
CA ARG A 50 16.01 2.04 13.41
C ARG A 50 16.06 0.89 12.41
N TRP A 51 15.04 0.04 12.41
CA TRP A 51 14.89 -1.05 11.44
C TRP A 51 14.81 -0.51 10.00
N LEU A 52 14.00 0.54 9.76
CA LEU A 52 13.93 1.17 8.44
C LEU A 52 15.27 1.79 8.01
N LYS A 53 16.01 2.37 8.96
CA LYS A 53 17.34 2.91 8.70
C LYS A 53 18.34 1.81 8.33
N LEU A 54 18.30 0.66 9.00
CA LEU A 54 19.10 -0.52 8.66
C LEU A 54 18.74 -1.05 7.27
N LEU A 55 17.44 -1.13 6.97
CA LEU A 55 16.97 -1.54 5.65
C LEU A 55 17.48 -0.59 4.55
N SER A 56 17.50 0.72 4.84
CA SER A 56 18.01 1.75 3.92
C SER A 56 19.52 1.83 3.80
N SER A 57 20.29 1.25 4.72
CA SER A 57 21.73 1.12 4.55
C SER A 57 22.11 -0.10 3.70
N GLU A 58 21.31 -1.17 3.75
CA GLU A 58 21.57 -2.41 3.02
C GLU A 58 21.02 -2.39 1.57
N LEU A 59 19.99 -1.60 1.32
CA LEU A 59 19.35 -1.47 0.00
C LEU A 59 19.58 -0.10 -0.62
N ASN A 60 19.48 -0.04 -1.95
CA ASN A 60 19.51 1.23 -2.67
C ASN A 60 18.36 2.13 -2.19
N PRO A 61 18.63 3.39 -1.78
CA PRO A 61 17.60 4.29 -1.27
C PRO A 61 16.54 4.63 -2.33
N SER A 62 16.91 4.66 -3.61
CA SER A 62 15.97 4.83 -4.73
C SER A 62 14.97 3.66 -4.84
N PHE A 63 15.39 2.45 -4.47
CA PHE A 63 14.52 1.27 -4.50
C PHE A 63 13.51 1.31 -3.35
N ILE A 64 13.95 1.65 -2.14
CA ILE A 64 13.04 1.84 -0.99
C ILE A 64 12.04 2.95 -1.26
N PHE A 65 12.49 4.08 -1.83
CA PHE A 65 11.59 5.14 -2.26
C PHE A 65 10.54 4.62 -3.25
N GLY A 66 10.95 3.77 -4.19
CA GLY A 66 10.02 3.09 -5.10
C GLY A 66 9.01 2.18 -4.40
N VAL A 67 9.44 1.38 -3.42
CA VAL A 67 8.55 0.53 -2.62
C VAL A 67 7.54 1.38 -1.86
N ILE A 68 7.98 2.40 -1.14
CA ILE A 68 7.10 3.30 -0.38
C ILE A 68 6.10 4.00 -1.31
N LEU A 69 6.55 4.49 -2.45
CA LEU A 69 5.70 5.20 -3.39
C LEU A 69 4.67 4.28 -4.05
N VAL A 70 5.09 3.10 -4.53
CA VAL A 70 4.18 2.18 -5.21
C VAL A 70 3.23 1.54 -4.20
N TYR A 71 3.72 0.96 -3.11
CA TYR A 71 2.84 0.28 -2.15
C TYR A 71 2.04 1.25 -1.28
N GLY A 72 2.65 2.36 -0.86
CA GLY A 72 1.98 3.36 -0.03
C GLY A 72 1.04 4.24 -0.82
N LEU A 73 1.54 4.92 -1.86
CA LEU A 73 0.74 5.92 -2.59
C LEU A 73 -0.12 5.28 -3.69
N ASN A 74 0.43 4.39 -4.50
CA ASN A 74 -0.29 3.81 -5.65
C ASN A 74 -1.19 2.62 -5.26
N HIS A 75 -0.71 1.67 -4.47
CA HIS A 75 -1.52 0.51 -4.06
C HIS A 75 -2.43 0.88 -2.88
N GLY A 76 -1.86 1.43 -1.81
CA GLY A 76 -2.58 1.80 -0.59
C GLY A 76 -3.55 2.97 -0.79
N PHE A 77 -3.01 4.19 -0.99
CA PHE A 77 -3.83 5.40 -1.10
C PHE A 77 -4.71 5.38 -2.35
N SER A 78 -4.13 5.19 -3.54
CA SER A 78 -4.91 5.18 -4.79
C SER A 78 -5.94 4.05 -4.80
N GLY A 79 -5.63 2.87 -4.23
CA GLY A 79 -6.56 1.75 -4.18
C GLY A 79 -7.77 2.01 -3.28
N SER A 80 -7.57 2.46 -2.04
CA SER A 80 -8.71 2.79 -1.15
C SER A 80 -9.48 4.01 -1.62
N TYR A 81 -8.79 5.04 -2.11
CA TYR A 81 -9.40 6.24 -2.63
C TYR A 81 -10.21 5.94 -3.90
N PHE A 82 -9.64 5.22 -4.86
CA PHE A 82 -10.33 4.80 -6.09
C PHE A 82 -11.62 4.07 -5.78
N LYS A 83 -11.58 3.09 -4.85
CA LYS A 83 -12.75 2.30 -4.46
C LYS A 83 -13.90 3.20 -3.99
N VAL A 84 -13.66 4.06 -3.00
CA VAL A 84 -14.70 4.93 -2.44
C VAL A 84 -15.21 5.92 -3.48
N VAL A 85 -14.31 6.60 -4.19
CA VAL A 85 -14.70 7.63 -5.15
C VAL A 85 -15.44 7.04 -6.36
N SER A 86 -15.04 5.86 -6.83
CA SER A 86 -15.75 5.17 -7.91
C SER A 86 -17.17 4.78 -7.49
N ASP A 87 -17.36 4.29 -6.26
CA ASP A 87 -18.67 3.86 -5.77
C ASP A 87 -19.64 5.06 -5.70
N TYR A 88 -19.17 6.22 -5.20
CA TYR A 88 -19.93 7.47 -5.22
C TYR A 88 -20.14 8.02 -6.65
N TYR A 89 -19.17 7.88 -7.55
CA TYR A 89 -19.35 8.30 -8.95
C TYR A 89 -20.47 7.53 -9.63
N TRP A 90 -20.49 6.20 -9.47
CA TRP A 90 -21.54 5.36 -10.07
C TRP A 90 -22.91 5.61 -9.43
N LYS A 91 -22.93 5.90 -8.13
CA LYS A 91 -24.16 6.19 -7.40
C LYS A 91 -24.72 7.59 -7.71
N ASP A 92 -23.91 8.63 -7.56
CA ASP A 92 -24.41 10.01 -7.55
C ASP A 92 -24.42 10.65 -8.95
N VAL A 93 -23.44 10.33 -9.80
CA VAL A 93 -23.35 10.89 -11.15
C VAL A 93 -24.17 10.07 -12.13
N GLN A 94 -23.96 8.75 -12.14
CA GLN A 94 -24.58 7.85 -13.12
C GLN A 94 -25.89 7.21 -12.63
N LYS A 95 -26.22 7.34 -11.33
CA LYS A 95 -27.47 6.85 -10.72
C LYS A 95 -27.76 5.38 -11.02
N LEU A 96 -26.71 4.55 -11.02
CA LEU A 96 -26.83 3.14 -11.34
C LEU A 96 -27.31 2.32 -10.15
N GLN A 97 -27.94 1.18 -10.45
CA GLN A 97 -28.31 0.19 -9.46
C GLN A 97 -27.06 -0.55 -8.93
N PRO A 98 -27.00 -0.91 -7.64
CA PRO A 98 -25.85 -1.60 -7.05
C PRO A 98 -25.46 -2.91 -7.76
N SER A 99 -26.43 -3.61 -8.37
CA SER A 99 -26.18 -4.82 -9.17
C SER A 99 -25.26 -4.56 -10.36
N VAL A 100 -25.42 -3.42 -11.03
CA VAL A 100 -24.60 -3.04 -12.20
C VAL A 100 -23.21 -2.60 -11.76
N VAL A 101 -23.12 -1.86 -10.65
CA VAL A 101 -21.83 -1.41 -10.09
C VAL A 101 -20.96 -2.60 -9.69
N GLN A 102 -21.55 -3.65 -9.12
CA GLN A 102 -20.82 -4.87 -8.79
C GLN A 102 -20.22 -5.56 -10.04
N VAL A 103 -20.95 -5.58 -11.15
CA VAL A 103 -20.42 -6.08 -12.44
C VAL A 103 -19.24 -5.22 -12.89
N TYR A 104 -19.35 -3.90 -12.77
CA TYR A 104 -18.27 -2.97 -13.16
C TYR A 104 -17.02 -3.13 -12.29
N ILE A 105 -17.17 -3.37 -10.99
CA ILE A 105 -16.04 -3.72 -10.11
C ILE A 105 -15.33 -4.98 -10.60
N GLY A 106 -16.09 -6.00 -11.04
CA GLY A 106 -15.52 -7.19 -11.68
C GLY A 106 -14.73 -6.87 -12.94
N ILE A 107 -15.20 -5.92 -13.75
CA ILE A 107 -14.49 -5.46 -14.96
C ILE A 107 -13.20 -4.71 -14.58
N TYR A 108 -13.21 -3.87 -13.53
CA TYR A 108 -11.99 -3.19 -13.04
C TYR A 108 -10.95 -4.14 -12.47
N ALA A 109 -11.35 -5.34 -12.04
CA ALA A 109 -10.45 -6.36 -11.54
C ALA A 109 -9.70 -7.09 -12.67
N ILE A 110 -10.14 -7.00 -13.93
CA ILE A 110 -9.51 -7.71 -15.06
C ILE A 110 -8.01 -7.39 -15.19
N PRO A 111 -7.55 -6.13 -15.15
CA PRO A 111 -6.12 -5.84 -15.21
C PRO A 111 -5.30 -6.45 -14.07
N TRP A 112 -5.90 -6.62 -12.89
CA TRP A 112 -5.29 -7.28 -11.73
C TRP A 112 -5.19 -8.79 -11.90
N VAL A 113 -6.15 -9.43 -12.57
CA VAL A 113 -6.05 -10.86 -12.94
C VAL A 113 -4.98 -11.06 -14.01
N MET A 114 -4.79 -10.07 -14.88
CA MET A 114 -3.78 -10.08 -15.95
C MET A 114 -2.34 -9.80 -15.45
N LYS A 115 -2.10 -9.71 -14.13
CA LYS A 115 -0.76 -9.56 -13.53
C LYS A 115 0.32 -10.48 -14.13
N PRO A 116 0.08 -11.79 -14.37
CA PRO A 116 1.08 -12.66 -14.99
C PRO A 116 1.51 -12.19 -16.39
N VAL A 117 0.59 -11.61 -17.16
CA VAL A 117 0.86 -11.07 -18.50
C VAL A 117 1.74 -9.83 -18.40
N TRP A 118 1.42 -8.92 -17.48
CA TRP A 118 2.25 -7.74 -17.22
C TRP A 118 3.65 -8.13 -16.72
N GLY A 119 3.74 -9.13 -15.84
CA GLY A 119 5.02 -9.60 -15.30
C GLY A 119 5.91 -10.16 -16.39
N LEU A 120 5.35 -11.03 -17.23
CA LEU A 120 6.05 -11.56 -18.39
C LEU A 120 6.49 -10.46 -19.36
N LEU A 121 5.65 -9.46 -19.58
CA LEU A 121 5.95 -8.33 -20.45
C LEU A 121 7.12 -7.50 -19.91
N THR A 122 7.14 -7.24 -18.61
CA THR A 122 8.26 -6.52 -17.95
C THR A 122 9.57 -7.33 -17.91
N ASP A 123 9.50 -8.66 -17.93
CA ASP A 123 10.68 -9.52 -17.92
C ASP A 123 11.26 -9.80 -19.32
N VAL A 124 10.42 -9.89 -20.36
CA VAL A 124 10.85 -10.28 -21.72
C VAL A 124 11.17 -9.10 -22.62
N PHE A 125 10.53 -7.95 -22.43
CA PHE A 125 10.68 -6.79 -23.32
C PHE A 125 11.51 -5.67 -22.69
N PRO A 126 12.85 -5.64 -22.89
CA PRO A 126 13.66 -4.49 -22.54
C PRO A 126 13.42 -3.35 -23.53
N VAL A 127 12.98 -2.18 -23.04
CA VAL A 127 12.85 -0.97 -23.85
C VAL A 127 14.07 -0.09 -23.63
N ARG A 128 14.80 0.24 -24.70
CA ARG A 128 16.05 1.06 -24.65
C ARG A 128 17.15 0.50 -23.73
N GLY A 129 17.15 -0.81 -23.49
CA GLY A 129 18.13 -1.48 -22.62
C GLY A 129 17.83 -1.40 -21.13
N TYR A 130 16.66 -0.87 -20.75
CA TYR A 130 16.12 -0.91 -19.40
C TYR A 130 14.90 -1.83 -19.36
N LEU A 131 14.77 -2.64 -18.31
CA LEU A 131 13.66 -3.59 -18.17
C LEU A 131 12.50 -3.01 -17.38
N ARG A 132 12.68 -2.00 -16.51
CA ARG A 132 11.63 -1.58 -15.55
C ARG A 132 11.28 -0.11 -15.60
N ARG A 133 12.27 0.78 -15.73
CA ARG A 133 12.07 2.23 -15.96
C ARG A 133 10.97 2.58 -16.97
N PRO A 134 10.95 2.02 -18.19
CA PRO A 134 9.95 2.35 -19.20
C PRO A 134 8.52 1.97 -18.78
N TYR A 135 8.34 0.91 -17.99
CA TYR A 135 7.03 0.45 -17.56
C TYR A 135 6.44 1.31 -16.46
N PHE A 136 7.26 1.83 -15.54
CA PHE A 136 6.79 2.85 -14.58
C PHE A 136 6.31 4.12 -15.29
N VAL A 137 7.09 4.63 -16.26
CA VAL A 137 6.69 5.81 -17.03
C VAL A 137 5.43 5.53 -17.84
N LEU A 138 5.33 4.39 -18.51
CA LEU A 138 4.15 4.01 -19.29
C LEU A 138 2.91 3.89 -18.41
N ALA A 139 3.00 3.17 -17.29
CA ALA A 139 1.92 3.03 -16.33
C ALA A 139 1.49 4.39 -15.78
N GLY A 140 2.44 5.23 -15.38
CA GLY A 140 2.18 6.57 -14.87
C GLY A 140 1.49 7.46 -15.90
N VAL A 141 1.92 7.46 -17.16
CA VAL A 141 1.28 8.23 -18.25
C VAL A 141 -0.14 7.73 -18.50
N VAL A 142 -0.33 6.42 -18.67
CA VAL A 142 -1.67 5.83 -18.90
C VAL A 142 -2.62 6.15 -17.75
N GLY A 143 -2.17 6.01 -16.51
CA GLY A 143 -2.98 6.32 -15.33
C GLY A 143 -3.31 7.80 -15.22
N THR A 144 -2.31 8.68 -15.39
CA THR A 144 -2.50 10.14 -15.29
C THR A 144 -3.45 10.64 -16.38
N VAL A 145 -3.25 10.23 -17.63
CA VAL A 145 -4.11 10.62 -18.75
C VAL A 145 -5.52 10.10 -18.56
N SER A 146 -5.69 8.86 -18.10
CA SER A 146 -7.02 8.28 -17.86
C SER A 146 -7.77 9.00 -16.73
N ALA A 147 -7.09 9.29 -15.62
CA ALA A 147 -7.68 10.02 -14.49
C ALA A 147 -8.03 11.47 -14.86
N LEU A 148 -7.12 12.19 -15.52
CA LEU A 148 -7.39 13.56 -15.97
C LEU A 148 -8.48 13.63 -17.03
N ALA A 149 -8.53 12.67 -17.97
CA ALA A 149 -9.58 12.61 -18.98
C ALA A 149 -10.97 12.38 -18.35
N LEU A 150 -11.01 11.61 -17.26
CA LEU A 150 -12.23 11.34 -16.51
C LEU A 150 -12.73 12.57 -15.74
N ALA A 151 -11.82 13.36 -15.18
CA ALA A 151 -12.17 14.63 -14.52
C ALA A 151 -12.59 15.72 -15.53
N ALA A 152 -11.84 15.87 -16.63
CA ALA A 152 -12.03 16.96 -17.59
C ALA A 152 -13.27 16.81 -18.47
N LYS A 153 -13.73 15.59 -18.76
CA LYS A 153 -14.92 15.36 -19.59
C LYS A 153 -16.15 15.14 -18.72
N GLY A 154 -16.79 16.23 -18.31
CA GLY A 154 -18.11 16.18 -17.69
C GLY A 154 -19.14 15.56 -18.64
N GLY A 155 -19.94 14.60 -18.14
CA GLY A 155 -20.99 13.94 -18.92
C GLY A 155 -20.49 12.81 -19.84
N LEU A 156 -19.38 12.15 -19.50
CA LEU A 156 -18.97 10.92 -20.18
C LEU A 156 -20.07 9.86 -20.10
N GLY A 157 -20.39 9.25 -21.26
CA GLY A 157 -21.22 8.06 -21.29
C GLY A 157 -20.60 6.94 -20.46
N VAL A 158 -21.44 6.07 -19.89
CA VAL A 158 -21.06 4.96 -19.00
C VAL A 158 -19.85 4.17 -19.51
N LEU A 159 -19.84 3.84 -20.81
CA LEU A 159 -18.76 3.07 -21.43
C LEU A 159 -17.42 3.81 -21.48
N GLY A 160 -17.44 5.13 -21.69
CA GLY A 160 -16.24 5.96 -21.70
C GLY A 160 -15.64 6.10 -20.30
N ALA A 161 -16.49 6.35 -19.29
CA ALA A 161 -16.06 6.40 -17.89
C ALA A 161 -15.49 5.05 -17.43
N LEU A 162 -16.16 3.95 -17.78
CA LEU A 162 -15.70 2.59 -17.53
C LEU A 162 -14.31 2.35 -18.16
N GLY A 163 -14.12 2.73 -19.43
CA GLY A 163 -12.86 2.60 -20.14
C GLY A 163 -11.70 3.34 -19.46
N PHE A 164 -11.92 4.59 -19.02
CA PHE A 164 -10.89 5.35 -18.30
C PHE A 164 -10.59 4.77 -16.91
N LEU A 165 -11.61 4.32 -16.17
CA LEU A 165 -11.42 3.65 -14.88
C LEU A 165 -10.64 2.33 -15.02
N ILE A 166 -10.89 1.55 -16.07
CA ILE A 166 -10.08 0.38 -16.42
C ILE A 166 -8.65 0.81 -16.74
N GLY A 167 -8.44 1.91 -17.47
CA GLY A 167 -7.13 2.48 -17.74
C GLY A 167 -6.35 2.82 -16.47
N VAL A 168 -7.00 3.45 -15.49
CA VAL A 168 -6.39 3.73 -14.18
C VAL A 168 -6.08 2.44 -13.43
N SER A 169 -7.01 1.48 -13.40
CA SER A 169 -6.80 0.17 -12.78
C SER A 169 -5.62 -0.59 -13.41
N ALA A 170 -5.51 -0.56 -14.74
CA ALA A 170 -4.40 -1.17 -15.47
C ALA A 170 -3.06 -0.49 -15.17
N ALA A 171 -3.04 0.84 -15.10
CA ALA A 171 -1.85 1.58 -14.69
C ALA A 171 -1.39 1.18 -13.28
N MET A 172 -2.32 1.07 -12.32
CA MET A 172 -2.01 0.61 -10.97
C MET A 172 -1.43 -0.80 -10.98
N ALA A 173 -2.06 -1.73 -11.69
CA ALA A 173 -1.62 -3.13 -11.77
C ALA A 173 -0.23 -3.28 -12.43
N ILE A 174 0.07 -2.52 -13.49
CA ILE A 174 1.38 -2.56 -14.16
C ILE A 174 2.48 -2.04 -13.23
N ALA A 175 2.24 -0.92 -12.54
CA ALA A 175 3.22 -0.37 -11.59
C ALA A 175 3.49 -1.32 -10.42
N ASP A 176 2.44 -1.97 -9.91
CA ASP A 176 2.50 -2.96 -8.83
C ASP A 176 3.33 -4.19 -9.24
N VAL A 177 3.07 -4.76 -10.41
CA VAL A 177 3.86 -5.89 -10.94
C VAL A 177 5.32 -5.51 -11.18
N THR A 178 5.57 -4.29 -11.63
CA THR A 178 6.94 -3.82 -11.90
C THR A 178 7.74 -3.71 -10.60
N ILE A 179 7.15 -3.19 -9.51
CA ILE A 179 7.84 -3.13 -8.21
C ILE A 179 7.95 -4.52 -7.56
N ASP A 180 6.96 -5.40 -7.74
CA ASP A 180 7.01 -6.78 -7.26
C ASP A 180 8.20 -7.53 -7.86
N ALA A 181 8.40 -7.40 -9.17
CA ALA A 181 9.57 -7.95 -9.83
C ALA A 181 10.86 -7.39 -9.20
N CYS A 182 10.89 -6.11 -8.82
CA CYS A 182 12.03 -5.50 -8.14
C CYS A 182 12.30 -6.10 -6.77
N ILE A 183 11.26 -6.26 -5.96
CA ILE A 183 11.33 -6.89 -4.63
C ILE A 183 11.77 -8.35 -4.73
N VAL A 184 11.25 -9.10 -5.71
CA VAL A 184 11.67 -10.47 -5.96
C VAL A 184 13.15 -10.54 -6.32
N ARG A 185 13.66 -9.66 -7.20
CA ARG A 185 15.11 -9.65 -7.50
C ARG A 185 15.95 -9.27 -6.28
N SER A 186 15.54 -8.24 -5.55
CA SER A 186 16.24 -7.80 -4.33
C SER A 186 16.24 -8.88 -3.24
N SER A 187 15.16 -9.64 -3.08
CA SER A 187 15.07 -10.75 -2.14
C SER A 187 15.86 -12.00 -2.57
N ILE A 188 16.16 -12.14 -3.87
CA ILE A 188 17.08 -13.16 -4.36
C ILE A 188 18.53 -12.77 -4.05
N GLU A 189 18.88 -11.50 -4.27
CA GLU A 189 20.21 -10.94 -4.00
C GLU A 189 20.52 -10.92 -2.49
N VAL A 190 19.57 -10.49 -1.66
CA VAL A 190 19.71 -10.36 -0.20
C VAL A 190 18.61 -11.18 0.50
N ARG A 191 18.82 -12.50 0.59
CA ARG A 191 17.78 -13.45 1.04
C ARG A 191 17.27 -13.22 2.46
N TRP A 192 18.13 -12.79 3.37
CA TRP A 192 17.75 -12.57 4.77
C TRP A 192 16.86 -11.34 4.95
N LEU A 193 16.89 -10.38 4.02
CA LEU A 193 16.09 -9.15 4.06
C LEU A 193 14.70 -9.31 3.42
N ALA A 194 14.41 -10.46 2.83
CA ALA A 194 13.15 -10.72 2.12
C ALA A 194 11.91 -10.53 3.00
N GLN A 195 11.98 -10.99 4.26
CA GLN A 195 10.87 -10.87 5.22
C GLN A 195 10.66 -9.42 5.66
N ASP A 196 11.75 -8.66 5.80
CA ASP A 196 11.70 -7.25 6.15
C ASP A 196 11.10 -6.41 5.01
N LEU A 197 11.45 -6.72 3.76
CA LEU A 197 10.86 -6.09 2.57
C LEU A 197 9.35 -6.32 2.49
N GLN A 198 8.88 -7.54 2.76
CA GLN A 198 7.45 -7.83 2.78
C GLN A 198 6.73 -7.07 3.89
N SER A 199 7.35 -6.99 5.07
CA SER A 199 6.82 -6.21 6.20
C SER A 199 6.74 -4.71 5.88
N LEU A 200 7.74 -4.18 5.17
CA LEU A 200 7.73 -2.80 4.68
C LEU A 200 6.58 -2.55 3.70
N CYS A 201 6.39 -3.44 2.72
CA CYS A 201 5.32 -3.33 1.73
C CYS A 201 3.94 -3.34 2.41
N GLY A 202 3.74 -4.25 3.37
CA GLY A 202 2.54 -4.31 4.19
C GLY A 202 2.30 -3.03 4.98
N ALA A 203 3.31 -2.55 5.72
CA ALA A 203 3.22 -1.33 6.51
C ALA A 203 2.89 -0.09 5.63
N CYS A 204 3.59 0.06 4.51
CA CYS A 204 3.34 1.15 3.55
C CYS A 204 1.91 1.10 3.02
N SER A 205 1.45 -0.09 2.61
CA SER A 205 0.08 -0.29 2.10
C SER A 205 -0.96 0.06 3.15
N SER A 206 -0.78 -0.38 4.40
CA SER A 206 -1.71 -0.10 5.49
C SER A 206 -1.82 1.39 5.79
N ILE A 207 -0.68 2.10 5.83
CA ILE A 207 -0.66 3.56 6.02
C ILE A 207 -1.36 4.26 4.85
N GLY A 208 -1.06 3.83 3.61
CA GLY A 208 -1.71 4.33 2.40
C GLY A 208 -3.22 4.13 2.43
N HIS A 209 -3.68 2.94 2.79
CA HIS A 209 -5.11 2.63 2.92
C HIS A 209 -5.79 3.51 3.98
N LEU A 210 -5.16 3.67 5.16
CA LEU A 210 -5.68 4.50 6.24
C LEU A 210 -5.88 5.94 5.79
N ILE A 211 -4.88 6.50 5.10
CA ILE A 211 -4.95 7.86 4.54
C ILE A 211 -6.00 7.91 3.43
N GLY A 212 -6.04 6.97 2.49
CA GLY A 212 -6.99 7.02 1.39
C GLY A 212 -8.46 6.89 1.83
N TYR A 213 -8.78 5.96 2.74
CA TYR A 213 -10.12 5.88 3.34
C TYR A 213 -10.42 7.10 4.22
N SER A 214 -9.41 7.59 4.94
CA SER A 214 -9.32 8.89 5.65
C SER A 214 -9.91 10.06 4.86
N ILE A 215 -9.22 10.22 3.73
CA ILE A 215 -9.26 11.18 2.64
C ILE A 215 -10.59 11.24 1.87
N SER A 216 -10.97 10.06 1.41
CA SER A 216 -11.90 9.86 0.29
C SER A 216 -13.26 10.50 0.50
N GLY A 217 -13.90 10.27 1.65
CA GLY A 217 -15.23 10.80 1.94
C GLY A 217 -15.28 12.33 1.99
N LEU A 218 -14.26 12.97 2.57
CA LEU A 218 -14.17 14.43 2.62
C LEU A 218 -14.03 15.04 1.23
N PHE A 219 -13.18 14.45 0.38
CA PHE A 219 -12.99 14.93 -0.98
C PHE A 219 -14.23 14.76 -1.86
N VAL A 220 -14.94 13.63 -1.73
CA VAL A 220 -16.20 13.41 -2.46
C VAL A 220 -17.25 14.44 -2.05
N HIS A 221 -17.35 14.76 -0.76
CA HIS A 221 -18.33 15.74 -0.27
C HIS A 221 -17.99 17.18 -0.69
N LEU A 222 -16.72 17.57 -0.64
CA LEU A 222 -16.29 18.95 -0.92
C LEU A 222 -16.18 19.28 -2.41
N LEU A 223 -15.69 18.35 -3.23
CA LEU A 223 -15.39 18.58 -4.65
C LEU A 223 -16.39 17.93 -5.59
N GLY A 224 -17.22 17.02 -5.08
CA GLY A 224 -18.05 16.12 -5.90
C GLY A 224 -17.25 14.93 -6.43
N ALA A 225 -17.97 13.86 -6.76
CA ALA A 225 -17.35 12.60 -7.19
C ALA A 225 -16.54 12.70 -8.49
N GLN A 226 -16.90 13.61 -9.41
CA GLN A 226 -16.20 13.77 -10.69
C GLN A 226 -14.83 14.43 -10.52
N GLU A 227 -14.73 15.52 -9.76
CA GLU A 227 -13.46 16.21 -9.51
C GLU A 227 -12.56 15.43 -8.55
N ALA A 228 -13.15 14.68 -7.61
CA ALA A 228 -12.42 13.74 -6.76
C ALA A 228 -11.66 12.69 -7.59
N LEU A 229 -12.20 12.23 -8.73
CA LEU A 229 -11.46 11.34 -9.64
C LEU A 229 -10.24 12.00 -10.29
N GLY A 230 -10.21 13.34 -10.38
CA GLY A 230 -9.03 14.09 -10.83
C GLY A 230 -7.85 14.01 -9.85
N ILE A 231 -8.13 13.94 -8.54
CA ILE A 231 -7.10 13.78 -7.50
C ILE A 231 -6.36 12.44 -7.66
N LEU A 232 -7.02 11.44 -8.23
CA LEU A 232 -6.44 10.15 -8.55
C LEU A 232 -5.35 10.23 -9.65
N ALA A 233 -5.19 11.37 -10.33
CA ALA A 233 -4.07 11.59 -11.24
C ALA A 233 -2.73 11.79 -10.51
N ILE A 234 -2.75 12.14 -9.22
CA ILE A 234 -1.54 12.44 -8.44
C ILE A 234 -0.67 11.19 -8.24
N PRO A 235 -1.18 10.02 -7.78
CA PRO A 235 -0.35 8.83 -7.61
C PRO A 235 0.31 8.36 -8.91
N PRO A 236 -0.38 8.21 -10.06
CA PRO A 236 0.24 7.84 -11.32
C PRO A 236 1.28 8.87 -11.81
N ALA A 237 1.06 10.17 -11.58
CA ALA A 237 2.05 11.21 -11.91
C ALA A 237 3.34 11.04 -11.10
N MET A 238 3.22 10.69 -9.81
CA MET A 238 4.38 10.37 -8.98
C MET A 238 5.11 9.10 -9.44
N ILE A 239 4.39 8.11 -9.98
CA ILE A 239 4.99 6.91 -10.60
C ILE A 239 5.84 7.27 -11.84
N ILE A 240 5.47 8.32 -12.60
CA ILE A 240 6.32 8.83 -13.68
C ILE A 240 7.67 9.30 -13.14
N VAL A 241 7.66 10.08 -12.06
CA VAL A 241 8.88 10.56 -11.39
C VAL A 241 9.73 9.39 -10.91
N LEU A 242 9.10 8.37 -10.31
CA LEU A 242 9.78 7.15 -9.90
C LEU A 242 10.46 6.45 -11.08
N GLY A 243 9.83 6.39 -12.24
CA GLY A 243 10.42 5.81 -13.46
C GLY A 243 11.75 6.46 -13.87
N PHE A 244 11.94 7.75 -13.57
CA PHE A 244 13.20 8.45 -13.79
C PHE A 244 14.20 8.29 -12.64
N VAL A 245 13.71 8.26 -11.39
CA VAL A 245 14.56 8.20 -10.18
C VAL A 245 15.08 6.79 -9.89
N ILE A 246 14.33 5.74 -10.28
CA ILE A 246 14.68 4.37 -9.91
C ILE A 246 16.01 3.96 -10.56
N TYR A 247 17.01 3.68 -9.74
CA TYR A 247 18.29 3.16 -10.22
C TYR A 247 18.12 1.73 -10.71
N GLU A 248 18.40 1.50 -12.00
CA GLU A 248 18.37 0.16 -12.59
C GLU A 248 19.71 -0.11 -13.25
N THR A 249 20.38 -1.17 -12.82
CA THR A 249 21.59 -1.69 -13.46
C THR A 249 21.21 -2.07 -14.89
N ARG A 250 21.78 -1.35 -15.86
CA ARG A 250 21.60 -1.64 -17.29
C ARG A 250 21.95 -3.10 -17.50
N SER A 251 21.04 -3.90 -18.03
CA SER A 251 21.34 -5.31 -18.31
C SER A 251 22.50 -5.36 -19.30
N THR A 252 23.68 -5.74 -18.82
CA THR A 252 24.88 -6.07 -19.59
C THR A 252 24.72 -7.38 -20.37
N THR A 253 23.48 -7.78 -20.67
CA THR A 253 23.22 -8.72 -21.74
C THR A 253 23.17 -7.91 -23.04
N THR A 254 24.35 -7.67 -23.59
CA THR A 254 24.70 -7.07 -24.88
C THR A 254 24.05 -7.77 -26.10
N GLY A 255 22.96 -8.52 -25.91
CA GLY A 255 22.28 -9.32 -26.94
C GLY A 255 20.74 -9.21 -26.95
N SER A 256 20.10 -8.36 -26.13
CA SER A 256 18.64 -8.15 -26.21
C SER A 256 18.22 -6.95 -27.09
N TYR A 257 19.11 -5.99 -27.33
CA TYR A 257 18.88 -4.89 -28.26
C TYR A 257 19.16 -5.39 -29.70
N GLY A 258 18.21 -6.13 -30.26
CA GLY A 258 18.36 -6.78 -31.58
C GLY A 258 17.77 -8.19 -31.71
N LYS A 259 17.14 -8.74 -30.66
CA LYS A 259 16.41 -10.01 -30.80
C LYS A 259 15.23 -9.82 -31.75
N GLY A 260 15.24 -10.57 -32.86
CA GLY A 260 14.11 -10.59 -33.79
C GLY A 260 12.82 -11.05 -33.09
N LYS A 261 11.67 -10.62 -33.60
CA LYS A 261 10.32 -10.95 -33.09
C LYS A 261 10.16 -12.44 -32.73
N ALA A 262 10.77 -13.34 -33.51
CA ALA A 262 10.75 -14.78 -33.28
C ALA A 262 11.42 -15.23 -31.97
N GLU A 263 12.54 -14.62 -31.59
CA GLU A 263 13.26 -14.98 -30.36
C GLU A 263 12.49 -14.48 -29.13
N CYS A 264 11.87 -13.30 -29.19
CA CYS A 264 10.97 -12.81 -28.14
C CYS A 264 9.77 -13.74 -27.96
N ILE A 265 9.11 -14.17 -29.04
CA ILE A 265 7.98 -15.12 -28.97
C ILE A 265 8.42 -16.45 -28.37
N LYS A 266 9.62 -16.93 -28.71
CA LYS A 266 10.19 -18.15 -28.11
C LYS A 266 10.44 -17.98 -26.61
N GLN A 267 10.98 -16.86 -26.18
CA GLN A 267 11.21 -16.56 -24.76
C GLN A 267 9.91 -16.46 -23.95
N VAL A 268 8.89 -15.78 -24.50
CA VAL A 268 7.53 -15.77 -23.96
C VAL A 268 7.00 -17.19 -23.83
N GLY A 269 7.12 -18.01 -24.89
CA GLY A 269 6.63 -19.39 -24.89
C GLY A 269 7.32 -20.27 -23.83
N VAL A 270 8.63 -20.11 -23.65
CA VAL A 270 9.39 -20.82 -22.59
C VAL A 270 8.93 -20.37 -21.20
N ALA A 271 8.84 -19.07 -20.97
CA ALA A 271 8.41 -18.52 -19.68
C ALA A 271 6.99 -18.96 -19.31
N VAL A 272 6.03 -18.92 -20.24
CA VAL A 272 4.66 -19.42 -20.04
C VAL A 272 4.67 -20.92 -19.73
N LYS A 273 5.48 -21.71 -20.44
CA LYS A 273 5.61 -23.15 -20.18
C LYS A 273 6.15 -23.42 -18.79
N ASP A 274 7.13 -22.65 -18.34
CA ASP A 274 7.73 -22.81 -17.02
C ASP A 274 6.79 -22.34 -15.90
N THR A 275 6.03 -21.26 -16.09
CA THR A 275 4.94 -20.87 -15.18
C THR A 275 3.86 -21.96 -15.09
N CYS A 276 3.47 -22.56 -16.22
CA CYS A 276 2.52 -23.68 -16.23
C CYS A 276 3.04 -24.93 -15.51
N LYS A 277 4.36 -25.21 -15.57
CA LYS A 277 4.97 -26.26 -14.75
C LYS A 277 4.98 -25.87 -13.27
N ALA A 278 5.30 -24.62 -12.95
CA ALA A 278 5.36 -24.12 -11.58
C ALA A 278 4.02 -24.29 -10.85
N ILE A 279 2.91 -23.99 -11.53
CA ILE A 279 1.55 -24.16 -11.00
C ILE A 279 1.23 -25.62 -10.68
N LYS A 280 1.82 -26.59 -11.38
CA LYS A 280 1.55 -28.02 -11.11
C LYS A 280 2.17 -28.51 -9.80
N TYR A 281 3.14 -27.81 -9.21
CA TYR A 281 3.74 -28.24 -7.95
C TYR A 281 2.73 -28.12 -6.78
N PRO A 282 2.61 -29.15 -5.93
CA PRO A 282 1.65 -29.15 -4.82
C PRO A 282 1.88 -28.04 -3.80
N HIS A 283 3.12 -27.59 -3.65
CA HIS A 283 3.47 -26.45 -2.80
C HIS A 283 2.96 -25.10 -3.33
N VAL A 284 2.59 -25.01 -4.62
CA VAL A 284 2.09 -23.79 -5.25
C VAL A 284 0.57 -23.82 -5.36
N TRP A 285 -0.02 -24.88 -5.94
CA TRP A 285 -1.47 -24.89 -6.17
C TRP A 285 -2.30 -25.12 -4.91
N ARG A 286 -1.80 -25.85 -3.89
CA ARG A 286 -2.59 -26.08 -2.66
C ARG A 286 -2.85 -24.78 -1.89
N PRO A 287 -1.85 -23.92 -1.61
CA PRO A 287 -2.11 -22.60 -1.02
C PRO A 287 -2.95 -21.70 -1.93
N ALA A 288 -2.71 -21.72 -3.25
CA ALA A 288 -3.50 -20.92 -4.18
C ALA A 288 -4.99 -21.33 -4.19
N LEU A 289 -5.28 -22.63 -4.19
CA LEU A 289 -6.64 -23.15 -4.09
C LEU A 289 -7.28 -22.79 -2.76
N PHE A 290 -6.54 -22.90 -1.65
CA PHE A 290 -7.03 -22.48 -0.34
C PHE A 290 -7.39 -20.99 -0.34
N MET A 291 -6.52 -20.12 -0.86
CA MET A 291 -6.79 -18.68 -0.95
C MET A 291 -7.98 -18.38 -1.86
N PHE A 292 -8.08 -19.05 -3.02
CA PHE A 292 -9.23 -18.91 -3.92
C PHE A 292 -10.54 -19.32 -3.25
N LEU A 293 -10.56 -20.48 -2.59
CA LEU A 293 -11.75 -20.96 -1.87
C LEU A 293 -12.12 -19.99 -0.74
N ALA A 294 -11.15 -19.55 0.07
CA ALA A 294 -11.38 -18.61 1.16
C ALA A 294 -11.95 -17.26 0.67
N LEU A 295 -11.43 -16.74 -0.45
CA LEU A 295 -11.93 -15.49 -1.05
C LEU A 295 -13.31 -15.67 -1.70
N SER A 296 -13.55 -16.81 -2.37
CA SER A 296 -14.82 -17.10 -3.03
C SER A 296 -15.97 -17.38 -2.07
N LEU A 297 -15.69 -17.97 -0.90
CA LEU A 297 -16.68 -18.20 0.15
C LEU A 297 -17.07 -16.91 0.88
N SER A 298 -16.24 -15.86 0.79
CA SER A 298 -16.55 -14.56 1.36
C SER A 298 -17.57 -13.86 0.48
N ILE A 299 -18.85 -14.01 0.83
CA ILE A 299 -19.94 -13.27 0.18
C ILE A 299 -19.76 -11.79 0.51
N SER A 300 -19.28 -11.01 -0.46
CA SER A 300 -19.15 -9.56 -0.31
C SER A 300 -20.51 -8.89 -0.50
N THR A 301 -21.09 -8.41 0.60
CA THR A 301 -22.30 -7.58 0.61
C THR A 301 -21.98 -6.07 0.58
N HIS A 302 -20.72 -5.71 0.31
CA HIS A 302 -20.20 -4.35 0.44
C HIS A 302 -21.04 -3.32 -0.33
N GLU A 303 -21.33 -3.57 -1.61
CA GLU A 303 -22.11 -2.62 -2.44
C GLU A 303 -23.54 -2.44 -1.94
N GLY A 304 -24.19 -3.54 -1.55
CA GLY A 304 -25.54 -3.49 -0.99
C GLY A 304 -25.58 -2.71 0.33
N GLN A 305 -24.60 -2.92 1.20
CA GLN A 305 -24.46 -2.19 2.46
C GLN A 305 -24.15 -0.72 2.21
N PHE A 306 -23.22 -0.39 1.30
CA PHE A 306 -22.86 0.97 0.95
C PHE A 306 -24.08 1.76 0.45
N TYR A 307 -24.83 1.20 -0.50
CA TYR A 307 -26.04 1.83 -1.03
C TYR A 307 -27.12 2.01 0.04
N TRP A 308 -27.28 1.04 0.95
CA TRP A 308 -28.21 1.14 2.08
C TRP A 308 -27.80 2.22 3.10
N TYR A 309 -26.52 2.28 3.49
CA TYR A 309 -26.01 3.31 4.41
C TYR A 309 -26.18 4.73 3.87
N THR A 310 -26.08 4.88 2.56
CA THR A 310 -26.13 6.18 1.88
C THR A 310 -27.52 6.50 1.30
N ASP A 311 -28.55 5.69 1.62
CA ASP A 311 -29.95 5.97 1.26
C ASP A 311 -30.60 6.88 2.32
N LYS A 312 -31.22 7.98 1.89
CA LYS A 312 -31.89 8.95 2.77
C LYS A 312 -33.24 8.45 3.32
N LYS A 313 -33.88 7.46 2.67
CA LYS A 313 -35.22 6.96 3.03
C LYS A 313 -35.21 5.60 3.71
N ALA A 314 -34.36 4.68 3.25
CA ALA A 314 -34.32 3.29 3.75
C ALA A 314 -33.12 2.99 4.66
N GLY A 315 -32.10 3.86 4.66
CA GLY A 315 -30.88 3.71 5.44
C GLY A 315 -31.03 4.14 6.90
N PRO A 316 -30.02 3.88 7.75
CA PRO A 316 -29.97 4.48 9.07
C PRO A 316 -29.88 5.99 8.86
N ALA A 317 -30.76 6.78 9.48
CA ALA A 317 -30.97 8.21 9.24
C ALA A 317 -29.74 9.15 9.46
N PHE A 318 -28.52 8.61 9.54
CA PHE A 318 -27.25 9.31 9.59
C PHE A 318 -27.02 10.30 8.43
N SER A 319 -27.59 10.03 7.24
CA SER A 319 -27.47 10.92 6.08
C SER A 319 -28.25 12.24 6.22
N GLN A 320 -29.11 12.39 7.24
CA GLN A 320 -29.82 13.65 7.52
C GLN A 320 -29.00 14.62 8.36
N VAL A 321 -28.02 14.15 9.13
CA VAL A 321 -27.36 14.95 10.18
C VAL A 321 -26.16 15.77 9.66
N PHE A 322 -25.65 15.47 8.46
CA PHE A 322 -24.52 16.20 7.86
C PHE A 322 -24.92 17.26 6.82
N ASP A 323 -26.22 17.52 6.64
CA ASP A 323 -26.69 18.63 5.80
C ASP A 323 -26.60 19.93 6.62
N MET A 324 -25.38 20.48 6.74
CA MET A 324 -25.09 21.75 7.42
C MET A 324 -25.75 22.97 6.71
N SER A 325 -26.42 22.72 5.59
CA SER A 325 -27.34 23.62 4.88
C SER A 325 -28.64 23.85 5.65
N SER A 326 -29.10 22.89 6.46
CA SER A 326 -30.37 22.98 7.21
C SER A 326 -30.23 23.81 8.49
N LEU A 327 -29.01 23.97 9.02
CA LEU A 327 -28.74 24.77 10.22
C LEU A 327 -28.68 26.29 9.95
N TYR A 328 -28.54 26.72 8.69
CA TYR A 328 -28.55 28.15 8.34
C TYR A 328 -29.91 28.68 7.91
N CYS A 329 -30.93 27.83 7.74
CA CYS A 329 -32.26 28.26 7.30
C CYS A 329 -33.26 28.45 8.46
N ASN A 330 -32.81 28.31 9.71
CA ASN A 330 -33.61 28.54 10.93
C ASN A 330 -32.87 29.48 11.90
N SER A 331 -32.49 30.67 11.42
CA SER A 331 -32.12 31.82 12.27
C SER A 331 -32.67 33.09 11.67
#